data_AF-A0A920JE56-F1
#
_entry.id   AF-A0A920JE56-F1
#
_cell.length_a   1.000
_cell.length_b   1.000
_cell.length_c   1.000
_cell.angle_alpha   90.00
_cell.angle_beta   90.00
_cell.angle_gamma   90.00
#
_symmetry.space_group_name_H-M   'P 1'
#
loop_
_entity.id
_entity.type
_entity.pdbx_description
1 polymer ?
#
loop_
_entity_poly.entity_id
_entity_poly.type
_entity_poly.pdbx_seq_one_letter_code
_entity_poly.pdbx_strand_id
1 'polypeptide(L)'
;MVATACSSAAVPCDEVEITTGENGLPDLDGCEFTFAVENAYLPFNFIDAETGEAMGWDYDVFNYMGELMNFTPVYFQQLGTE
;
A
#
# COMPACT_ATOMS: atom_id res chain seq x y z
N MET A 1 -25.57 7.61 -33.41
CA MET A 1 -25.03 6.45 -32.69
C MET A 1 -24.37 6.99 -31.44
N VAL A 2 -24.94 6.77 -30.26
CA VAL A 2 -24.39 7.27 -28.99
C VAL A 2 -23.58 6.13 -28.39
N ALA A 3 -22.27 6.28 -28.31
CA ALA A 3 -21.41 5.33 -27.62
C ALA A 3 -21.54 5.57 -26.12
N THR A 4 -22.23 4.66 -25.43
CA THR A 4 -22.28 4.61 -23.97
C THR A 4 -20.89 4.26 -23.46
N ALA A 5 -20.23 5.19 -22.78
CA ALA A 5 -19.01 4.90 -22.04
C ALA A 5 -19.38 3.99 -20.86
N CYS A 6 -18.86 2.77 -20.85
CA CYS A 6 -18.87 1.94 -19.65
C CYS A 6 -17.97 2.62 -18.62
N SER A 7 -18.56 3.26 -17.63
CA SER A 7 -17.83 3.64 -16.42
C SER A 7 -17.52 2.34 -15.70
N SER A 8 -16.28 1.87 -15.75
CA SER A 8 -15.82 0.81 -14.87
C SER A 8 -15.90 1.35 -13.46
N ALA A 9 -16.87 0.90 -12.67
CA ALA A 9 -16.86 1.18 -11.24
C ALA A 9 -15.60 0.53 -10.65
N ALA A 10 -14.95 1.19 -9.70
CA ALA A 10 -13.86 0.58 -8.95
C ALA A 10 -14.40 -0.67 -8.23
N VAL A 11 -13.66 -1.77 -8.30
CA VAL A 11 -13.99 -3.04 -7.62
C VAL A 11 -13.44 -2.97 -6.19
N PRO A 12 -14.21 -3.40 -5.17
CA PRO A 12 -13.69 -3.53 -3.81
C PRO A 12 -12.47 -4.45 -3.75
N CYS A 13 -11.50 -4.14 -2.90
CA CYS A 13 -10.24 -4.89 -2.83
C CYS A 13 -10.35 -6.31 -2.26
N ASP A 14 -11.50 -6.68 -1.71
CA ASP A 14 -11.84 -8.05 -1.33
C ASP A 14 -12.45 -8.86 -2.49
N GLU A 15 -12.78 -8.20 -3.61
CA GLU A 15 -13.41 -8.80 -4.79
C GLU A 15 -12.51 -8.73 -6.04
N VAL A 16 -11.30 -8.17 -5.94
CA VAL A 16 -10.36 -8.11 -7.07
C VAL A 16 -9.83 -9.49 -7.45
N GLU A 17 -9.81 -9.75 -8.75
CA GLU A 17 -9.18 -10.95 -9.32
C GLU A 17 -7.67 -10.72 -9.41
N ILE A 18 -6.90 -11.45 -8.60
CA ILE A 18 -5.43 -11.34 -8.59
C ILE A 18 -4.87 -11.99 -9.84
N THR A 19 -4.18 -11.20 -10.66
CA THR A 19 -3.52 -11.68 -11.87
C THR A 19 -2.00 -11.76 -11.69
N THR A 20 -1.26 -12.05 -12.76
CA THR A 20 0.21 -12.06 -12.75
C THR A 20 0.72 -10.93 -13.63
N GLY A 21 1.49 -10.02 -13.05
CA GLY A 21 2.13 -8.91 -13.75
C GLY A 21 3.29 -9.33 -14.65
N GLU A 22 3.82 -8.39 -15.43
CA GLU A 22 4.90 -8.65 -16.41
C GLU A 22 6.21 -9.14 -15.76
N ASN A 23 6.43 -8.82 -14.49
CA ASN A 23 7.57 -9.26 -13.69
C ASN A 23 7.39 -10.67 -13.09
N GLY A 24 6.26 -11.35 -13.37
CA GLY A 24 5.95 -12.68 -12.84
C GLY A 24 5.46 -12.67 -11.38
N LEU A 25 5.26 -11.49 -10.78
CA LEU A 25 4.67 -11.33 -9.45
C LEU A 25 3.15 -11.09 -9.55
N PRO A 26 2.40 -11.26 -8.45
CA PRO A 26 0.98 -10.93 -8.43
C PRO A 26 0.73 -9.46 -8.74
N ASP A 27 -0.31 -9.18 -9.53
CA ASP A 27 -0.87 -7.85 -9.73
C ASP A 27 -2.11 -7.71 -8.83
N LEU A 28 -2.07 -6.78 -7.89
CA LEU A 28 -3.10 -6.54 -6.87
C LEU A 28 -4.08 -5.42 -7.26
N ASP A 29 -4.17 -5.08 -8.55
CA ASP A 29 -5.17 -4.19 -9.14
C ASP A 29 -5.23 -2.78 -8.51
N GLY A 30 -4.08 -2.28 -8.05
CA GLY A 30 -3.94 -0.94 -7.47
C GLY A 30 -4.55 -0.79 -6.07
N CYS A 31 -4.93 -1.89 -5.42
CA CYS A 31 -5.64 -1.89 -4.16
C CYS A 31 -4.90 -1.22 -3.01
N GLU A 32 -5.64 -0.64 -2.06
CA GLU A 32 -5.06 -0.06 -0.84
C GLU A 32 -4.80 -1.15 0.22
N PHE A 33 -3.57 -1.22 0.71
CA PHE A 33 -3.15 -2.16 1.75
C PHE A 33 -2.78 -1.39 3.00
N THR A 34 -3.53 -1.59 4.09
CA THR A 34 -3.29 -0.88 5.35
C THR A 34 -2.28 -1.64 6.21
N PHE A 35 -1.18 -0.97 6.56
CA PHE A 35 -0.14 -1.47 7.45
C PHE A 35 -0.21 -0.72 8.78
N ALA A 36 -0.40 -1.46 9.87
CA ALA A 36 -0.29 -0.90 11.21
C ALA A 36 1.18 -0.68 11.56
N VAL A 37 1.51 0.52 12.03
CA VAL A 37 2.86 0.93 12.43
C VAL A 37 2.83 1.63 13.78
N GLU A 38 3.89 1.48 14.58
CA GLU A 38 4.00 2.18 15.86
C GLU A 38 4.89 3.43 15.76
N ASN A 39 5.79 3.48 14.77
CA ASN A 39 6.79 4.53 14.57
C ASN A 39 7.77 4.70 15.73
N ALA A 40 8.10 3.60 16.41
CA ALA A 40 8.93 3.62 17.62
C ALA A 40 10.13 2.65 17.57
N TYR A 41 10.35 1.94 16.45
CA TYR A 41 11.33 0.86 16.37
C TYR A 41 12.36 1.08 15.27
N LEU A 42 13.55 1.57 15.64
CA LEU A 42 14.71 1.60 14.76
C LEU A 42 15.28 0.18 14.54
N PRO A 43 15.67 -0.20 13.31
CA PRO A 43 15.59 0.55 12.05
C PRO A 43 14.34 0.22 11.21
N PHE A 44 13.27 -0.31 11.82
CA PHE A 44 12.11 -0.89 11.12
C PHE A 44 11.03 0.14 10.75
N ASN A 45 10.38 0.76 11.73
CA ASN A 45 9.43 1.86 11.51
C ASN A 45 9.62 2.90 12.63
N PHE A 46 10.06 4.10 12.26
CA PHE A 46 10.32 5.19 13.20
C PHE A 46 10.03 6.55 12.56
N ILE A 47 9.80 7.58 13.39
CA ILE A 47 9.83 8.97 12.93
C ILE A 47 11.26 9.49 13.08
N ASP A 48 11.84 9.99 11.99
CA ASP A 48 13.11 10.70 12.03
C ASP A 48 12.99 11.96 12.89
N ALA A 49 13.89 12.12 13.86
CA ALA A 49 13.80 13.23 14.81
C ALA A 49 14.15 14.59 14.21
N GLU A 50 14.88 14.63 13.08
CA GLU A 50 15.29 15.87 12.42
C GLU A 50 14.24 16.32 11.39
N THR A 51 13.72 15.39 10.58
CA THR A 51 12.79 15.69 9.48
C THR A 51 11.32 15.55 9.88
N GLY A 52 11.01 14.72 10.88
CA GLY A 52 9.64 14.34 11.22
C GLY A 52 9.02 13.35 10.22
N GLU A 53 9.81 12.78 9.31
CA GLU A 53 9.33 11.82 8.31
C GLU A 53 9.32 10.40 8.87
N ALA A 54 8.35 9.61 8.42
CA ALA A 54 8.32 8.19 8.71
C ALA A 54 9.36 7.45 7.85
N MET A 55 10.30 6.78 8.50
CA MET A 55 11.41 6.08 7.84
C MET A 55 11.61 4.68 8.44
N GLY A 56 12.38 3.87 7.71
CA GLY A 56 12.83 2.57 8.15
C GLY A 56 12.52 1.45 7.17
N TRP A 57 13.07 0.28 7.47
CA TRP A 57 13.02 -0.90 6.62
C TRP A 57 11.59 -1.33 6.24
N ASP A 58 10.62 -1.19 7.16
CA ASP A 58 9.23 -1.57 6.89
C ASP A 58 8.62 -0.68 5.79
N TYR A 59 8.84 0.63 5.87
CA TYR A 59 8.38 1.59 4.86
C TYR A 59 9.01 1.31 3.50
N ASP A 60 10.33 1.14 3.47
CA ASP A 60 11.08 0.87 2.24
C ASP A 60 10.59 -0.41 1.56
N VAL A 61 10.39 -1.49 2.33
CA VAL A 61 9.94 -2.77 1.81
C VAL A 61 8.50 -2.69 1.29
N PHE A 62 7.57 -2.12 2.05
CA PHE A 62 6.17 -2.09 1.61
C PHE A 62 5.96 -1.15 0.43
N ASN A 63 6.68 -0.02 0.35
CA ASN A 63 6.67 0.84 -0.83
C ASN A 63 7.21 0.10 -2.06
N TYR A 64 8.36 -0.57 -1.93
CA TYR A 64 8.94 -1.33 -3.03
C TYR A 64 8.06 -2.51 -3.47
N MET A 65 7.42 -3.19 -2.51
CA MET A 65 6.43 -4.23 -2.82
C MET A 65 5.21 -3.65 -3.55
N GLY A 66 4.76 -2.44 -3.19
CA GLY A 66 3.67 -1.73 -3.86
C GLY A 66 3.95 -1.49 -5.34
N GLU A 67 5.19 -1.07 -5.66
CA GLU A 67 5.66 -0.91 -7.04
C GLU A 67 5.71 -2.24 -7.80
N LEU A 68 6.16 -3.32 -7.14
CA LEU A 68 6.31 -4.62 -7.77
C LEU A 68 4.99 -5.38 -7.98
N MET A 69 4.02 -5.19 -7.08
CA MET A 69 2.80 -5.99 -7.03
C MET A 69 1.53 -5.18 -7.30
N ASN A 70 1.66 -3.92 -7.76
CA ASN A 70 0.56 -3.02 -8.08
C ASN A 70 -0.45 -2.87 -6.92
N PHE A 71 0.01 -2.36 -5.78
CA PHE A 71 -0.85 -1.94 -4.68
C PHE A 71 -0.37 -0.62 -4.08
N THR A 72 -1.26 0.07 -3.37
CA THR A 72 -0.96 1.32 -2.67
C THR A 72 -0.83 1.06 -1.17
N PRO A 73 0.37 1.18 -0.56
CA PRO A 73 0.50 1.07 0.88
C PRO A 73 -0.14 2.27 1.59
N VAL A 74 -0.93 1.98 2.63
CA VAL A 74 -1.52 2.97 3.53
C VAL A 74 -1.01 2.68 4.94
N TYR A 75 -0.38 3.64 5.58
CA TYR A 75 0.18 3.45 6.91
C TYR A 75 -0.75 4.00 7.98
N PHE A 76 -1.19 3.14 8.88
CA PHE A 76 -2.01 3.49 10.02
C PHE A 76 -1.15 3.47 11.29
N GLN A 77 -0.93 4.63 11.89
CA GLN A 77 -0.27 4.68 13.19
C GLN A 77 -1.22 4.17 14.27
N GLN A 78 -0.87 3.04 14.87
CA GLN A 78 -1.60 2.55 16.03
C GLN A 78 -1.19 3.39 17.24
N LEU A 79 -1.99 4.41 17.55
CA LEU A 79 -1.91 5.08 18.84
C LEU A 79 -2.30 4.06 19.90
N GLY A 80 -1.39 3.77 20.84
CA GLY A 80 -1.69 2.91 21.98
C GLY A 80 -2.99 3.38 22.62
N THR A 81 -3.99 2.50 22.66
CA THR A 81 -5.19 2.75 23.46
C THR A 81 -4.77 2.72 24.91
N GLU A 82 -4.60 3.88 25.53
CA GLU A 82 -4.71 4.01 26.98
C GLU A 82 -6.17 3.92 27.43
#